data_AF-A0A943JZ49-F1
#
_entry.id   AF-A0A943JZ49-F1
#
_cell.length_a   1.000
_cell.length_b   1.000
_cell.length_c   1.000
_cell.angle_alpha   90.00
_cell.angle_beta   90.00
_cell.angle_gamma   90.00
#
_symmetry.space_group_name_H-M   'P 1'
#
loop_
_entity.id
_entity.type
_entity.pdbx_description
1 polymer ?
#
loop_
_entity_poly.entity_id
_entity_poly.type
_entity_poly.pdbx_seq_one_letter_code
_entity_poly.pdbx_strand_id
1 'polypeptide(L)'
;MGYIALYRKLRPKNFEQVIGQSHIVKTLKNQIESNRISHAYLFCGTRGTGKTSTAKIFAKLLNCKEPVNNSPCDKCSMCLAFNENRNLNISEIDAASNNGVDDIREIREEIKYPPTDGKYKVYIIDEVHMLSIGAFNALLKTLEEPPSYVIFILATTDPHKIPVTILSRCQRFDFKRISNIDMVEAIKTYMEDENIDIEEEALYYIAKISDGAMRDALSILDQCISFYYGEKITLNKVLETVGAVDDEIFFRFIDAIVNFSDLDIISIIDEMVQNGRDISQFVSDLINHIRNLLISSIDKDKDNTLDISKEKLEKLKNQSNTIDKQYLIKLIDEFSKIQATLKYAFDQRIVLEAGCIKLCSAVSEEDIIDIKQKISFLEKKIQESGTKTVYIEKENIKKEHPEKIKHRELAIPEDIKVAIDNYKMLINKFREPEKVYLQQAIPKSLEDKFLYLVCNDAFIRRLENIKDMIEESLFELFNKKYEVKIISKQKYDIEYKKVINNENKRENENINIDDVTKLFPKGIVSIE
;
A
#
# COMPACT_ATOMS: atom_id res chain seq x y z
N MET A 1 -6.47 36.24 -29.94
CA MET A 1 -6.31 36.12 -28.47
C MET A 1 -5.64 34.79 -28.21
N GLY A 2 -4.60 34.75 -27.37
CA GLY A 2 -3.92 33.50 -27.04
C GLY A 2 -4.89 32.51 -26.40
N TYR A 3 -4.71 31.22 -26.68
CA TYR A 3 -5.48 30.14 -26.07
C TYR A 3 -5.34 30.20 -24.53
N ILE A 4 -6.48 30.20 -23.84
CA ILE A 4 -6.55 30.22 -22.38
C ILE A 4 -7.01 28.84 -21.94
N ALA A 5 -6.17 28.16 -21.14
CA ALA A 5 -6.48 26.84 -20.62
C ALA A 5 -7.82 26.82 -19.84
N LEU A 6 -8.56 25.72 -19.96
CA LEU A 6 -9.92 25.60 -19.41
C LEU A 6 -9.99 25.87 -17.92
N TYR A 7 -9.07 25.33 -17.13
CA TYR A 7 -9.06 25.53 -15.67
C TYR A 7 -8.89 27.01 -15.26
N ARG A 8 -8.37 27.87 -16.15
CA ARG A 8 -8.32 29.33 -15.94
C ARG A 8 -9.61 30.00 -16.38
N LYS A 9 -10.14 29.61 -17.55
CA LYS A 9 -11.39 30.15 -18.11
C LYS A 9 -12.59 29.87 -17.18
N LEU A 10 -12.64 28.65 -16.64
CA LEU A 10 -13.69 28.15 -15.75
C LEU A 10 -13.45 28.40 -14.26
N ARG A 11 -12.45 29.22 -13.92
CA ARG A 11 -12.20 29.52 -12.51
C ARG A 11 -13.44 30.20 -11.91
N PRO A 12 -14.02 29.66 -10.81
CA PRO A 12 -15.21 30.24 -10.21
C PRO A 12 -15.04 31.72 -9.88
N LYS A 13 -16.01 32.55 -10.28
CA LYS A 13 -16.01 34.01 -10.05
C LYS A 13 -16.87 34.41 -8.85
N ASN A 14 -17.84 33.57 -8.50
CA ASN A 14 -18.76 33.77 -7.38
C ASN A 14 -18.89 32.47 -6.57
N PHE A 15 -19.52 32.58 -5.39
CA PHE A 15 -19.67 31.45 -4.48
C PHE A 15 -20.62 30.35 -4.98
N GLU A 16 -21.54 30.68 -5.88
CA GLU A 16 -22.50 29.73 -6.47
C GLU A 16 -21.82 28.78 -7.45
N GLN A 17 -20.75 29.22 -8.10
CA GLN A 17 -19.92 28.41 -9.00
C GLN A 17 -18.91 27.52 -8.27
N VAL A 18 -18.83 27.56 -6.94
CA VAL A 18 -17.91 26.71 -6.17
C VAL A 18 -18.55 25.34 -5.95
N ILE A 19 -17.97 24.33 -6.59
CA ILE A 19 -18.51 22.96 -6.62
C ILE A 19 -18.11 22.20 -5.34
N GLY A 20 -19.06 21.49 -4.72
CA GLY A 20 -18.81 20.53 -3.63
C GLY A 20 -18.44 21.10 -2.26
N GLN A 21 -18.40 22.42 -2.08
CA GLN A 21 -17.97 23.08 -0.83
C GLN A 21 -19.07 23.92 -0.15
N SER A 22 -20.31 23.45 -0.20
CA SER A 22 -21.49 24.20 0.28
C SER A 22 -21.40 24.61 1.75
N HIS A 23 -20.82 23.77 2.63
CA HIS A 23 -20.64 24.07 4.06
C HIS A 23 -19.67 25.23 4.30
N ILE A 24 -18.57 25.29 3.54
CA ILE A 24 -17.56 26.35 3.64
C ILE A 24 -18.17 27.66 3.14
N VAL A 25 -18.76 27.62 1.95
CA VAL A 25 -19.40 28.79 1.32
C VAL A 25 -20.46 29.39 2.23
N LYS A 26 -21.34 28.55 2.79
CA LYS A 26 -22.38 29.01 3.74
C LYS A 26 -21.78 29.67 4.97
N THR A 27 -20.73 29.10 5.54
CA THR A 27 -20.08 29.66 6.73
C THR A 27 -19.43 31.01 6.43
N LEU A 28 -18.71 31.13 5.30
CA LEU A 28 -18.10 32.40 4.88
C LEU A 28 -19.16 33.48 4.60
N LYS A 29 -20.28 33.13 3.95
CA LYS A 29 -21.40 34.06 3.74
C LYS A 29 -21.98 34.55 5.07
N ASN A 30 -22.25 33.63 6.01
CA ASN A 30 -22.80 33.99 7.33
C ASN A 30 -21.85 34.88 8.14
N GLN A 31 -20.54 34.71 8.02
CA GLN A 31 -19.56 35.56 8.71
C GLN A 31 -19.56 37.00 8.21
N ILE A 32 -19.77 37.18 6.91
CA ILE A 32 -19.89 38.50 6.30
C ILE A 32 -21.18 39.18 6.74
N GLU A 33 -22.32 38.46 6.70
CA GLU A 33 -23.61 38.98 7.16
C GLU A 33 -23.58 39.39 8.65
N SER A 34 -22.97 38.56 9.49
CA SER A 34 -22.87 38.82 10.93
C SER A 34 -21.74 39.79 11.31
N ASN A 35 -20.96 40.26 10.33
CA ASN A 35 -19.77 41.09 10.52
C ASN A 35 -18.78 40.49 11.54
N ARG A 36 -18.65 39.16 11.56
CA ARG A 36 -17.74 38.38 12.42
C ARG A 36 -16.61 37.79 11.60
N ILE A 37 -15.81 38.68 11.02
CA ILE A 37 -14.68 38.32 10.16
C ILE A 37 -13.45 38.04 11.04
N SER A 38 -12.79 36.91 10.80
CA SER A 38 -11.51 36.57 11.46
C SER A 38 -10.36 37.33 10.79
N HIS A 39 -9.30 37.62 11.55
CA HIS A 39 -8.08 38.19 10.99
C HIS A 39 -7.27 37.15 10.18
N ALA A 40 -7.48 35.86 10.41
CA ALA A 40 -6.78 34.79 9.71
C ALA A 40 -7.67 33.57 9.43
N TYR A 41 -7.55 33.07 8.20
CA TYR A 41 -8.24 31.91 7.65
C TYR A 41 -7.21 30.90 7.14
N LEU A 42 -7.41 29.62 7.42
CA LEU A 42 -6.60 28.53 6.89
C LEU A 42 -7.47 27.57 6.09
N PHE A 43 -7.24 27.52 4.77
CA PHE A 43 -7.93 26.65 3.83
C PHE A 43 -7.06 25.41 3.57
N CYS A 44 -7.52 24.26 4.03
CA CYS A 44 -6.83 22.97 3.94
C CYS A 44 -7.55 22.06 2.95
N GLY A 45 -6.83 21.23 2.20
CA GLY A 45 -7.44 20.19 1.36
C GLY A 45 -6.59 19.86 0.14
N THR A 46 -6.94 18.79 -0.58
CA THR A 46 -6.16 18.36 -1.77
C THR A 46 -6.11 19.44 -2.85
N ARG A 47 -5.13 19.34 -3.76
CA ARG A 47 -5.01 20.25 -4.90
C ARG A 47 -6.30 20.18 -5.75
N GLY A 48 -6.67 21.29 -6.39
CA GLY A 48 -7.81 21.31 -7.31
C GLY A 48 -9.21 21.34 -6.67
N THR A 49 -9.34 21.33 -5.33
CA THR A 49 -10.64 21.39 -4.63
C THR A 49 -11.26 22.80 -4.51
N GLY A 50 -10.58 23.83 -5.02
CA GLY A 50 -11.10 25.21 -5.08
C GLY A 50 -10.56 26.19 -4.04
N LYS A 51 -9.64 25.79 -3.14
CA LYS A 51 -9.07 26.64 -2.07
C LYS A 51 -8.74 28.08 -2.49
N THR A 52 -7.82 28.24 -3.44
CA THR A 52 -7.36 29.57 -3.91
C THR A 52 -8.47 30.32 -4.66
N SER A 53 -9.39 29.63 -5.32
CA SER A 53 -10.53 30.26 -5.99
C SER A 53 -11.52 30.82 -4.97
N THR A 54 -11.87 30.03 -3.94
CA THR A 54 -12.72 30.47 -2.82
C THR A 54 -12.07 31.62 -2.05
N ALA A 55 -10.75 31.58 -1.84
CA ALA A 55 -10.00 32.67 -1.22
C ALA A 55 -10.13 33.99 -1.99
N LYS A 56 -9.98 33.94 -3.32
CA LYS A 56 -10.15 35.11 -4.20
C LYS A 56 -11.56 35.67 -4.17
N ILE A 57 -12.57 34.80 -4.23
CA ILE A 57 -13.99 35.22 -4.16
C ILE A 57 -14.27 35.90 -2.81
N PHE A 58 -13.75 35.32 -1.72
CA PHE A 58 -13.92 35.88 -0.38
C PHE A 58 -13.21 37.22 -0.22
N ALA A 59 -11.95 37.35 -0.67
CA ALA A 59 -11.20 38.60 -0.65
C ALA A 59 -11.90 39.72 -1.44
N LYS A 60 -12.44 39.36 -2.61
CA LYS A 60 -13.22 40.28 -3.46
C LYS A 60 -14.51 40.73 -2.78
N LEU A 61 -15.21 39.82 -2.11
CA LEU A 61 -16.45 40.13 -1.41
C LEU A 61 -16.22 41.05 -0.20
N LEU A 62 -15.13 40.83 0.57
CA LEU A 62 -14.74 41.66 1.71
C LEU A 62 -14.55 43.14 1.35
N ASN A 63 -14.07 43.40 0.12
CA ASN A 63 -13.82 44.75 -0.39
C ASN A 63 -14.90 45.26 -1.36
N CYS A 64 -15.98 44.51 -1.57
CA CYS A 64 -17.08 44.92 -2.42
C CYS A 64 -17.88 46.05 -1.77
N LYS A 65 -18.13 47.14 -2.52
CA LYS A 65 -18.89 48.30 -2.01
C LYS A 65 -20.39 48.01 -1.92
N GLU A 66 -20.91 47.21 -2.86
CA GLU A 66 -22.33 46.89 -2.98
C GLU A 66 -22.51 45.38 -3.18
N PRO A 67 -22.31 44.54 -2.15
CA PRO A 67 -22.50 43.09 -2.30
C PRO A 67 -23.96 42.76 -2.63
N VAL A 68 -24.17 41.83 -3.57
CA VAL A 68 -25.51 41.34 -3.96
C VAL A 68 -25.64 39.89 -3.50
N ASN A 69 -26.60 39.58 -2.63
CA ASN A 69 -26.83 38.23 -2.10
C ASN A 69 -25.58 37.53 -1.52
N ASN A 70 -24.72 38.30 -0.82
CA ASN A 70 -23.41 37.84 -0.32
C ASN A 70 -22.50 37.24 -1.41
N SER A 71 -22.60 37.78 -2.61
CA SER A 71 -21.72 37.52 -3.73
C SER A 71 -21.13 38.85 -4.23
N PRO A 72 -19.90 38.85 -4.79
CA PRO A 72 -19.32 40.04 -5.40
C PRO A 72 -20.22 40.58 -6.51
N CYS A 73 -20.41 41.91 -6.59
CA CYS A 73 -21.33 42.49 -7.59
C CYS A 73 -20.77 42.59 -9.01
N ASP A 74 -19.47 42.42 -9.18
CA ASP A 74 -18.74 42.53 -10.45
C ASP A 74 -18.87 43.85 -11.22
N LYS A 75 -19.50 44.87 -10.61
CA LYS A 75 -19.75 46.17 -11.23
C LYS A 75 -19.06 47.34 -10.53
N CYS A 76 -18.78 47.23 -9.23
CA CYS A 76 -18.12 48.31 -8.49
C CYS A 76 -16.63 48.44 -8.87
N SER A 77 -16.05 49.62 -8.61
CA SER A 77 -14.64 49.90 -8.93
C SER A 77 -13.67 48.88 -8.34
N MET A 78 -13.92 48.38 -7.13
CA MET A 78 -13.09 47.37 -6.48
C MET A 78 -13.16 46.01 -7.19
N CYS A 79 -14.36 45.58 -7.59
CA CYS A 79 -14.56 44.33 -8.30
C CYS A 79 -13.97 44.37 -9.71
N LEU A 80 -14.11 45.51 -10.41
CA LEU A 80 -13.52 45.73 -11.73
C LEU A 80 -11.99 45.74 -11.65
N ALA A 81 -11.42 46.51 -10.72
CA ALA A 81 -9.97 46.55 -10.50
C ALA A 81 -9.40 45.18 -10.16
N PHE A 82 -10.13 44.36 -9.39
CA PHE A 82 -9.73 42.98 -9.11
C PHE A 82 -9.74 42.10 -10.37
N ASN A 83 -10.80 42.16 -11.18
CA ASN A 83 -10.90 41.37 -12.41
C ASN A 83 -9.81 41.71 -13.43
N GLU A 84 -9.34 42.96 -13.43
CA GLU A 84 -8.25 43.44 -14.30
C GLU A 84 -6.86 43.28 -13.67
N ASN A 85 -6.75 42.65 -12.50
CA ASN A 85 -5.50 42.50 -11.72
C ASN A 85 -4.79 43.84 -11.39
N ARG A 86 -5.57 44.92 -11.21
CA ARG A 86 -5.08 46.26 -10.84
C ARG A 86 -5.31 46.61 -9.37
N ASN A 87 -5.83 45.68 -8.57
CA ASN A 87 -6.17 45.92 -7.17
C ASN A 87 -4.95 45.81 -6.26
N LEU A 88 -4.62 46.89 -5.55
CA LEU A 88 -3.48 46.96 -4.63
C LEU A 88 -3.77 46.40 -3.23
N ASN A 89 -5.05 46.15 -2.91
CA ASN A 89 -5.47 45.72 -1.57
C ASN A 89 -5.63 44.21 -1.44
N ILE A 90 -5.45 43.46 -2.52
CA ILE A 90 -5.46 42.00 -2.52
C ILE A 90 -4.12 41.54 -3.09
N SER A 91 -3.29 40.93 -2.26
CA SER A 91 -1.97 40.44 -2.65
C SER A 91 -1.97 38.92 -2.60
N GLU A 92 -1.70 38.30 -3.75
CA GLU A 92 -1.55 36.84 -3.87
C GLU A 92 -0.06 36.51 -3.89
N ILE A 93 0.37 35.68 -2.93
CA ILE A 93 1.75 35.25 -2.76
C ILE A 93 1.77 33.73 -2.89
N ASP A 94 2.56 33.23 -3.84
CA ASP A 94 2.86 31.81 -3.92
C ASP A 94 4.06 31.50 -3.04
N ALA A 95 3.83 30.77 -1.94
CA ALA A 95 4.87 30.41 -1.00
C ALA A 95 5.89 29.41 -1.58
N ALA A 96 5.58 28.72 -2.69
CA ALA A 96 6.58 27.89 -3.36
C ALA A 96 7.69 28.74 -4.00
N SER A 97 7.35 29.94 -4.46
CA SER A 97 8.28 30.87 -5.11
C SER A 97 8.86 31.92 -4.14
N ASN A 98 8.12 32.25 -3.07
CA ASN A 98 8.48 33.27 -2.07
C ASN A 98 8.53 32.63 -0.68
N ASN A 99 9.46 31.68 -0.48
CA ASN A 99 9.57 30.90 0.77
C ASN A 99 10.53 31.50 1.81
N GLY A 100 11.19 32.61 1.46
CA GLY A 100 12.24 33.24 2.24
C GLY A 100 11.71 34.01 3.45
N VAL A 101 12.60 34.22 4.42
CA VAL A 101 12.30 35.08 5.58
C VAL A 101 12.15 36.54 5.15
N ASP A 102 12.93 36.97 4.16
CA ASP A 102 12.97 38.37 3.71
C ASP A 102 11.68 38.74 2.96
N ASP A 103 11.13 37.85 2.13
CA ASP A 103 9.83 38.04 1.47
C ASP A 103 8.70 38.32 2.48
N ILE A 104 8.65 37.54 3.57
CA ILE A 104 7.66 37.74 4.64
C ILE A 104 7.94 39.02 5.44
N ARG A 105 9.20 39.44 5.57
CA ARG A 105 9.54 40.72 6.24
C ARG A 105 9.05 41.90 5.44
N GLU A 106 9.18 41.88 4.11
CA GLU A 106 8.65 42.93 3.24
C GLU A 106 7.13 43.05 3.41
N ILE A 107 6.41 41.92 3.39
CA ILE A 107 4.97 41.88 3.65
C ILE A 107 4.64 42.49 5.02
N ARG A 108 5.40 42.15 6.07
CA ARG A 108 5.20 42.70 7.41
C ARG A 108 5.41 44.21 7.48
N GLU A 109 6.33 44.77 6.69
CA GLU A 109 6.51 46.21 6.59
C GLU A 109 5.35 46.88 5.83
N GLU A 110 4.86 46.27 4.75
CA GLU A 110 3.71 46.77 3.99
C GLU A 110 2.38 46.73 4.74
N ILE A 111 2.25 45.82 5.71
CA ILE A 111 1.05 45.64 6.54
C ILE A 111 0.81 46.84 7.49
N LYS A 112 1.85 47.60 7.81
CA LYS A 112 1.75 48.78 8.69
C LYS A 112 0.92 49.90 8.09
N TYR A 113 0.69 49.89 6.78
CA TYR A 113 -0.06 50.92 6.08
C TYR A 113 -1.50 50.47 5.81
N PRO A 114 -2.50 51.34 6.05
CA PRO A 114 -3.90 51.05 5.76
C PRO A 114 -4.14 50.90 4.24
N PRO A 115 -5.24 50.22 3.83
CA PRO A 115 -5.59 50.06 2.42
C PRO A 115 -5.86 51.42 1.75
N THR A 116 -5.41 51.57 0.50
CA THR A 116 -5.57 52.82 -0.28
C THR A 116 -7.01 53.01 -0.80
N ASP A 117 -7.72 51.92 -1.06
CA ASP A 117 -9.15 51.91 -1.44
C ASP A 117 -9.81 50.63 -0.87
N GLY A 118 -11.06 50.70 -0.40
CA GLY A 118 -11.73 49.57 0.26
C GLY A 118 -11.54 49.50 1.77
N LYS A 119 -11.98 48.37 2.37
CA LYS A 119 -12.06 48.20 3.83
C LYS A 119 -10.90 47.38 4.40
N TYR A 120 -10.44 46.39 3.64
CA TYR A 120 -9.45 45.41 4.11
C TYR A 120 -8.30 45.26 3.13
N LYS A 121 -7.09 45.09 3.67
CA LYS A 121 -5.91 44.60 2.94
C LYS A 121 -5.81 43.09 3.14
N VAL A 122 -6.01 42.32 2.07
CA VAL A 122 -6.12 40.86 2.12
C VAL A 122 -4.88 40.22 1.52
N TYR A 123 -4.21 39.35 2.29
CA TYR A 123 -3.06 38.57 1.83
C TYR A 123 -3.49 37.11 1.65
N ILE A 124 -3.41 36.63 0.41
CA ILE A 124 -3.65 35.23 0.05
C ILE A 124 -2.29 34.57 -0.11
N ILE A 125 -1.94 33.66 0.80
CA ILE A 125 -0.68 32.91 0.74
C ILE A 125 -1.02 31.47 0.32
N ASP A 126 -0.74 31.12 -0.94
CA ASP A 126 -0.97 29.78 -1.47
C ASP A 126 0.22 28.85 -1.19
N GLU A 127 -0.07 27.56 -1.04
CA GLU A 127 0.84 26.50 -0.62
C GLU A 127 1.72 26.88 0.58
N VAL A 128 1.13 27.48 1.62
CA VAL A 128 1.84 28.06 2.78
C VAL A 128 2.78 27.06 3.50
N HIS A 129 2.55 25.76 3.37
CA HIS A 129 3.44 24.72 3.91
C HIS A 129 4.84 24.70 3.28
N MET A 130 5.04 25.41 2.15
CA MET A 130 6.33 25.58 1.48
C MET A 130 7.18 26.69 2.11
N LEU A 131 6.63 27.50 3.02
CA LEU A 131 7.39 28.52 3.74
C LEU A 131 8.48 27.90 4.61
N SER A 132 9.64 28.55 4.66
CA SER A 132 10.70 28.18 5.61
C SER A 132 10.26 28.41 7.06
N ILE A 133 10.87 27.68 8.00
CA ILE A 133 10.59 27.84 9.45
C ILE A 133 10.82 29.30 9.90
N GLY A 134 11.86 29.95 9.37
CA GLY A 134 12.12 31.35 9.65
C GLY A 134 11.03 32.29 9.12
N ALA A 135 10.48 32.01 7.93
CA ALA A 135 9.37 32.75 7.35
C ALA A 135 8.08 32.60 8.18
N PHE A 136 7.76 31.38 8.66
CA PHE A 136 6.66 31.18 9.60
C PHE A 136 6.81 32.01 10.87
N ASN A 137 8.01 32.04 11.45
CA ASN A 137 8.28 32.82 12.66
C ASN A 137 8.16 34.34 12.43
N ALA A 138 8.52 34.82 11.23
CA ALA A 138 8.33 36.21 10.85
C ALA A 138 6.84 36.57 10.72
N LEU A 139 6.01 35.63 10.26
CA LEU A 139 4.56 35.81 10.12
C LEU A 139 3.82 35.75 11.47
N LEU A 140 4.32 34.98 12.45
CA LEU A 140 3.66 34.78 13.76
C LEU A 140 3.34 36.09 14.47
N LYS A 141 4.28 37.05 14.50
CA LYS A 141 4.06 38.35 15.16
C LYS A 141 2.87 39.10 14.57
N THR A 142 2.72 39.02 13.25
CA THR A 142 1.65 39.69 12.52
C THR A 142 0.31 38.97 12.65
N LEU A 143 0.32 37.65 12.84
CA LEU A 143 -0.88 36.86 13.12
C LEU A 143 -1.37 36.97 14.57
N GLU A 144 -0.46 37.25 15.51
CA GLU A 144 -0.79 37.47 16.92
C GLU A 144 -1.47 38.83 17.17
N GLU A 145 -0.93 39.88 16.56
CA GLU A 145 -1.42 41.26 16.72
C GLU A 145 -1.64 41.92 15.35
N PRO A 146 -2.58 41.41 14.52
CA PRO A 146 -2.83 41.98 13.21
C PRO A 146 -3.53 43.34 13.32
N PRO A 147 -3.21 44.31 12.45
CA PRO A 147 -4.03 45.51 12.29
C PRO A 147 -5.47 45.13 11.92
N SER A 148 -6.44 45.91 12.39
CA SER A 148 -7.88 45.61 12.21
C SER A 148 -8.35 45.56 10.75
N TYR A 149 -7.60 46.17 9.84
CA TYR A 149 -7.87 46.19 8.41
C TYR A 149 -7.14 45.07 7.63
N VAL A 150 -6.42 44.17 8.30
CA VAL A 150 -5.60 43.14 7.63
C VAL A 150 -6.25 41.77 7.81
N ILE A 151 -6.37 41.04 6.70
CA ILE A 151 -6.91 39.68 6.69
C ILE A 151 -5.93 38.76 5.97
N PHE A 152 -5.57 37.65 6.62
CA PHE A 152 -4.78 36.58 6.03
C PHE A 152 -5.67 35.42 5.59
N ILE A 153 -5.45 34.94 4.38
CA ILE A 153 -6.04 33.70 3.87
C ILE A 153 -4.88 32.79 3.45
N LEU A 154 -4.60 31.80 4.29
CA LEU A 154 -3.55 30.81 4.06
C LEU A 154 -4.17 29.59 3.39
N ALA A 155 -3.59 29.09 2.31
CA ALA A 155 -4.03 27.87 1.65
C ALA A 155 -2.92 26.82 1.68
N THR A 156 -3.25 25.57 2.00
CA THR A 156 -2.29 24.46 2.01
C THR A 156 -2.90 23.16 1.51
N THR A 157 -2.11 22.38 0.78
CA THR A 157 -2.39 20.98 0.46
C THR A 157 -1.97 20.01 1.57
N ASP A 158 -1.06 20.41 2.45
CA ASP A 158 -0.55 19.59 3.55
C ASP A 158 -0.67 20.36 4.90
N PRO A 159 -1.74 20.12 5.68
CA PRO A 159 -1.93 20.80 6.96
C PRO A 159 -0.98 20.32 8.06
N HIS A 160 -0.37 19.13 7.92
CA HIS A 160 0.50 18.56 8.95
C HIS A 160 1.87 19.25 9.02
N LYS A 161 2.30 19.84 7.91
CA LYS A 161 3.51 20.67 7.84
C LYS A 161 3.35 22.06 8.46
N ILE A 162 2.12 22.46 8.79
CA ILE A 162 1.86 23.77 9.38
C ILE A 162 2.12 23.72 10.89
N PRO A 163 2.93 24.65 11.45
CA PRO A 163 3.14 24.71 12.88
C PRO A 163 1.83 24.89 13.66
N VAL A 164 1.70 24.19 14.79
CA VAL A 164 0.52 24.29 15.68
C VAL A 164 0.28 25.72 16.16
N THR A 165 1.36 26.50 16.29
CA THR A 165 1.29 27.93 16.64
C THR A 165 0.50 28.76 15.63
N ILE A 166 0.59 28.43 14.33
CA ILE A 166 -0.22 29.07 13.28
C ILE A 166 -1.64 28.53 13.31
N LEU A 167 -1.81 27.20 13.41
CA LEU A 167 -3.13 26.55 13.45
C LEU A 167 -4.03 27.11 14.55
N SER A 168 -3.46 27.38 15.73
CA SER A 168 -4.21 27.94 16.88
C SER A 168 -4.73 29.37 16.66
N ARG A 169 -4.20 30.10 15.68
CA ARG A 169 -4.52 31.51 15.40
C ARG A 169 -5.32 31.69 14.13
N CYS A 170 -5.57 30.62 13.38
CA CYS A 170 -6.34 30.67 12.14
C CYS A 170 -7.68 29.94 12.31
N GLN A 171 -8.72 30.48 11.69
CA GLN A 171 -9.94 29.73 11.51
C GLN A 171 -9.75 28.71 10.38
N ARG A 172 -9.77 27.43 10.72
CA ARG A 172 -9.54 26.32 9.79
C ARG A 172 -10.80 25.95 9.02
N PHE A 173 -10.65 25.77 7.71
CA PHE A 173 -11.65 25.26 6.78
C PHE A 173 -11.08 24.09 5.98
N ASP A 174 -11.66 22.91 6.16
CA ASP A 174 -11.26 21.70 5.43
C ASP A 174 -12.13 21.52 4.18
N PHE A 175 -11.50 21.70 3.02
CA PHE A 175 -12.04 21.45 1.70
C PHE A 175 -12.02 19.95 1.43
N LYS A 176 -13.19 19.42 1.08
CA LYS A 176 -13.35 18.00 0.76
C LYS A 176 -13.04 17.76 -0.71
N ARG A 177 -12.75 16.51 -1.06
CA ARG A 177 -12.74 16.08 -2.47
C ARG A 177 -14.12 16.31 -3.06
N ILE A 178 -14.15 16.80 -4.30
CA ILE A 178 -15.41 17.00 -5.02
C ILE A 178 -15.94 15.63 -5.43
N SER A 179 -17.24 15.39 -5.30
CA SER A 179 -17.80 14.11 -5.68
C SER A 179 -17.76 13.93 -7.21
N ASN A 180 -17.67 12.68 -7.67
CA ASN A 180 -17.67 12.39 -9.11
C ASN A 180 -18.93 12.90 -9.79
N ILE A 181 -20.09 12.80 -9.11
CA ILE A 181 -21.37 13.28 -9.62
C ILE A 181 -21.33 14.80 -9.81
N ASP A 182 -20.90 15.55 -8.80
CA ASP A 182 -20.84 17.03 -8.88
C ASP A 182 -19.83 17.49 -9.95
N MET A 183 -18.71 16.77 -10.12
CA MET A 183 -17.74 17.07 -11.18
C MET A 183 -18.32 16.83 -12.57
N VAL A 184 -18.97 15.68 -12.79
CA VAL A 184 -19.59 15.35 -14.08
C VAL A 184 -20.67 16.36 -14.43
N GLU A 185 -21.56 16.71 -13.50
CA GLU A 185 -22.62 17.68 -13.72
C GLU A 185 -22.05 19.05 -14.11
N ALA A 186 -21.06 19.54 -13.36
CA ALA A 186 -20.44 20.84 -13.64
C ALA A 186 -19.69 20.88 -14.98
N ILE A 187 -18.97 19.80 -15.33
CA ILE A 187 -18.28 19.71 -16.62
C ILE A 187 -19.31 19.62 -17.75
N LYS A 188 -20.38 18.84 -17.57
CA LYS A 188 -21.45 18.67 -18.57
C LYS A 188 -22.11 20.00 -18.92
N THR A 189 -22.50 20.80 -17.93
CA THR A 189 -23.05 22.15 -18.16
C THR A 189 -22.11 23.01 -19.02
N TYR A 190 -20.81 22.94 -18.75
CA TYR A 190 -19.84 23.70 -19.53
C TYR A 190 -19.66 23.18 -20.96
N MET A 191 -19.69 21.86 -21.17
CA MET A 191 -19.60 21.27 -22.51
C MET A 191 -20.81 21.65 -23.36
N GLU A 192 -22.00 21.70 -22.75
CA GLU A 192 -23.23 22.19 -23.39
C GLU A 192 -23.11 23.66 -23.79
N ASP A 193 -22.60 24.52 -22.90
CA ASP A 193 -22.39 25.95 -23.17
C ASP A 193 -21.43 26.22 -24.34
N GLU A 194 -20.39 25.38 -24.50
CA GLU A 194 -19.37 25.53 -25.55
C GLU A 194 -19.66 24.70 -26.82
N ASN A 195 -20.79 23.98 -26.88
CA ASN A 195 -21.14 23.05 -27.97
C ASN A 195 -20.08 21.98 -28.25
N ILE A 196 -19.50 21.39 -27.19
CA ILE A 196 -18.54 20.29 -27.30
C ILE A 196 -19.25 18.96 -27.07
N ASP A 197 -19.19 18.06 -28.04
CA ASP A 197 -19.81 16.73 -27.94
C ASP A 197 -18.90 15.76 -27.19
N ILE A 198 -19.37 15.25 -26.04
CA ILE A 198 -18.64 14.33 -25.18
C ILE A 198 -19.57 13.25 -24.63
N GLU A 199 -19.07 12.02 -24.56
CA GLU A 199 -19.81 10.89 -23.99
C GLU A 199 -19.86 10.94 -22.47
N GLU A 200 -21.01 10.58 -21.88
CA GLU A 200 -21.16 10.55 -20.42
C GLU A 200 -20.15 9.58 -19.77
N GLU A 201 -19.89 8.43 -20.37
CA GLU A 201 -18.87 7.48 -19.89
C GLU A 201 -17.47 8.08 -19.86
N ALA A 202 -17.13 8.92 -20.85
CA ALA A 202 -15.86 9.63 -20.91
C ALA A 202 -15.77 10.67 -19.77
N LEU A 203 -16.85 11.42 -19.50
CA LEU A 203 -16.91 12.36 -18.38
C LEU A 203 -16.75 11.66 -17.02
N TYR A 204 -17.44 10.54 -16.83
CA TYR A 204 -17.30 9.73 -15.61
C TYR A 204 -15.87 9.22 -15.43
N TYR A 205 -15.22 8.79 -16.52
CA TYR A 205 -13.83 8.35 -16.48
C TYR A 205 -12.89 9.50 -16.08
N ILE A 206 -13.02 10.69 -16.70
CA ILE A 206 -12.23 11.89 -16.35
C ILE A 206 -12.44 12.27 -14.88
N ALA A 207 -13.68 12.28 -14.40
CA ALA A 207 -13.99 12.58 -13.01
C ALA A 207 -13.32 11.57 -12.04
N LYS A 208 -13.35 10.28 -12.39
CA LYS A 208 -12.75 9.20 -11.59
C LYS A 208 -11.24 9.31 -11.48
N ILE A 209 -10.53 9.51 -12.60
CA ILE A 209 -9.06 9.61 -12.60
C ILE A 209 -8.57 10.91 -11.94
N SER A 210 -9.42 11.94 -11.87
CA SER A 210 -9.09 13.23 -11.26
C SER A 210 -9.22 13.24 -9.73
N ASP A 211 -9.71 12.15 -9.11
CA ASP A 211 -9.76 11.94 -7.65
C ASP A 211 -10.30 13.15 -6.83
N GLY A 212 -11.33 13.81 -7.37
CA GLY A 212 -11.98 14.97 -6.75
C GLY A 212 -11.26 16.31 -6.91
N ALA A 213 -10.23 16.39 -7.79
CA ALA A 213 -9.52 17.60 -8.16
C ALA A 213 -10.04 18.17 -9.50
N MET A 214 -10.94 19.14 -9.44
CA MET A 214 -11.56 19.75 -10.63
C MET A 214 -10.52 20.36 -11.61
N ARG A 215 -9.42 20.90 -11.08
CA ARG A 215 -8.33 21.43 -11.92
C ARG A 215 -7.73 20.36 -12.82
N ASP A 216 -7.56 19.16 -12.31
CA ASP A 216 -6.93 18.06 -13.04
C ASP A 216 -7.92 17.51 -14.07
N ALA A 217 -9.20 17.37 -13.71
CA ALA A 217 -10.29 17.01 -14.63
C ALA A 217 -10.36 17.96 -15.84
N LEU A 218 -10.36 19.27 -15.57
CA LEU A 218 -10.38 20.28 -16.63
C LEU A 218 -9.10 20.28 -17.46
N SER A 219 -7.95 19.90 -16.90
CA SER A 219 -6.70 19.83 -17.65
C SER A 219 -6.68 18.65 -18.63
N ILE A 220 -7.18 17.49 -18.20
CA ILE A 220 -7.32 16.30 -19.05
C ILE A 220 -8.33 16.57 -20.17
N LEU A 221 -9.45 17.22 -19.83
CA LEU A 221 -10.46 17.60 -20.79
C LEU A 221 -9.93 18.58 -21.84
N ASP A 222 -9.12 19.57 -21.41
CA ASP A 222 -8.50 20.54 -22.30
C ASP A 222 -7.55 19.86 -23.30
N GLN A 223 -6.79 18.86 -22.84
CA GLN A 223 -5.97 18.02 -23.70
C GLN A 223 -6.83 17.27 -24.71
N CYS A 224 -7.90 16.59 -24.27
CA CYS A 224 -8.79 15.84 -25.16
C CYS A 224 -9.41 16.74 -26.25
N ILE A 225 -9.86 17.94 -25.89
CA ILE A 225 -10.43 18.93 -26.82
C ILE A 225 -9.36 19.40 -27.83
N SER A 226 -8.12 19.60 -27.37
CA SER A 226 -7.03 20.01 -28.25
C SER A 226 -6.58 18.90 -29.20
N PHE A 227 -6.61 17.64 -28.77
CA PHE A 227 -6.21 16.49 -29.59
C PHE A 227 -7.27 16.09 -30.61
N TYR A 228 -8.55 16.10 -30.23
CA TYR A 228 -9.67 15.67 -31.08
C TYR A 228 -10.56 16.84 -31.48
N TYR A 229 -9.95 17.92 -31.95
CA TYR A 229 -10.65 19.17 -32.26
C TYR A 229 -11.80 18.97 -33.26
N GLY A 230 -13.01 19.36 -32.85
CA GLY A 230 -14.22 19.27 -33.68
C GLY A 230 -14.82 17.87 -33.81
N GLU A 231 -14.27 16.88 -33.09
CA GLU A 231 -14.81 15.54 -33.04
C GLU A 231 -15.46 15.26 -31.68
N LYS A 232 -16.35 14.26 -31.66
CA LYS A 232 -16.92 13.75 -30.40
C LYS A 232 -15.82 13.12 -29.55
N ILE A 233 -15.76 13.51 -28.28
CA ILE A 233 -14.85 12.94 -27.28
C ILE A 233 -15.49 11.66 -26.71
N THR A 234 -14.93 10.52 -27.06
CA THR A 234 -15.38 9.20 -26.61
C THR A 234 -14.49 8.66 -25.50
N LEU A 235 -14.91 7.61 -24.80
CA LEU A 235 -14.11 6.99 -23.74
C LEU A 235 -12.72 6.56 -24.24
N ASN A 236 -12.65 5.91 -25.40
CA ASN A 236 -11.38 5.44 -25.99
C ASN A 236 -10.40 6.60 -26.26
N LYS A 237 -10.91 7.74 -26.73
CA LYS A 237 -10.10 8.94 -26.97
C LYS A 237 -9.51 9.53 -25.69
N VAL A 238 -10.29 9.50 -24.61
CA VAL A 238 -9.78 9.91 -23.29
C VAL A 238 -8.71 8.94 -22.79
N LEU A 239 -8.92 7.63 -22.96
CA LEU A 239 -7.94 6.60 -22.59
C LEU A 239 -6.61 6.79 -23.33
N GLU A 240 -6.67 7.02 -24.65
CA GLU A 240 -5.52 7.34 -25.49
C GLU A 240 -4.79 8.61 -25.01
N THR A 241 -5.53 9.67 -24.70
CA THR A 241 -4.95 10.96 -24.25
C THR A 241 -4.24 10.85 -22.91
N VAL A 242 -4.83 10.10 -21.96
CA VAL A 242 -4.28 9.90 -20.62
C VAL A 242 -3.14 8.87 -20.64
N GLY A 243 -2.94 8.16 -21.75
CA GLY A 243 -2.04 7.01 -21.81
C GLY A 243 -2.49 5.91 -20.85
N ALA A 244 -3.80 5.80 -20.61
CA ALA A 244 -4.37 4.72 -19.82
C ALA A 244 -4.13 3.43 -20.59
N VAL A 245 -3.54 2.45 -19.92
CA VAL A 245 -3.35 1.12 -20.48
C VAL A 245 -4.71 0.53 -20.81
N ASP A 246 -4.86 -0.01 -22.02
CA ASP A 246 -5.94 -0.93 -22.33
C ASP A 246 -5.99 -1.95 -21.21
N ASP A 247 -7.14 -2.10 -20.55
CA ASP A 247 -7.26 -2.96 -19.38
C ASP A 247 -6.69 -4.37 -19.61
N GLU A 248 -6.70 -4.81 -20.87
CA GLU A 248 -6.08 -6.03 -21.38
C GLU A 248 -4.60 -6.18 -21.03
N ILE A 249 -3.80 -5.11 -21.02
CA ILE A 249 -2.39 -5.23 -20.68
C ILE A 249 -2.22 -5.53 -19.19
N PHE A 250 -3.08 -5.01 -18.30
CA PHE A 250 -3.05 -5.41 -16.88
C PHE A 250 -3.39 -6.89 -16.70
N PHE A 251 -4.41 -7.39 -17.41
CA PHE A 251 -4.76 -8.80 -17.40
C PHE A 251 -3.59 -9.65 -17.91
N ARG A 252 -3.01 -9.33 -19.08
CA ARG A 252 -1.83 -9.99 -19.66
C ARG A 252 -0.63 -9.96 -18.70
N PHE A 253 -0.40 -8.84 -18.03
CA PHE A 253 0.75 -8.67 -17.14
C PHE A 253 0.62 -9.53 -15.88
N ILE A 254 -0.57 -9.57 -15.27
CA ILE A 254 -0.84 -10.46 -14.13
C ILE A 254 -0.77 -11.92 -14.55
N ASP A 255 -1.31 -12.28 -15.72
CA ASP A 255 -1.20 -13.64 -16.24
C ASP A 255 0.28 -14.03 -16.47
N ALA A 256 1.11 -13.13 -17.00
CA ALA A 256 2.53 -13.37 -17.19
C ALA A 256 3.27 -13.61 -15.86
N ILE A 257 2.94 -12.83 -14.81
CA ILE A 257 3.48 -13.01 -13.45
C ILE A 257 3.05 -14.34 -12.85
N VAL A 258 1.77 -14.68 -12.96
CA VAL A 258 1.20 -15.93 -12.41
C VAL A 258 1.72 -17.16 -13.14
N ASN A 259 1.97 -17.04 -14.45
CA ASN A 259 2.53 -18.09 -15.27
C ASN A 259 4.06 -18.20 -15.17
N PHE A 260 4.70 -17.35 -14.37
CA PHE A 260 6.16 -17.28 -14.19
C PHE A 260 6.91 -17.11 -15.53
N SER A 261 6.40 -16.24 -16.41
CA SER A 261 6.97 -16.00 -17.74
C SER A 261 7.75 -14.68 -17.78
N ASP A 262 9.06 -14.76 -17.54
CA ASP A 262 9.95 -13.58 -17.56
C ASP A 262 9.94 -12.86 -18.92
N LEU A 263 9.88 -13.62 -20.02
CA LEU A 263 9.89 -13.09 -21.39
C LEU A 263 8.64 -12.26 -21.69
N ASP A 264 7.47 -12.75 -21.29
CA ASP A 264 6.21 -12.06 -21.52
C ASP A 264 6.16 -10.75 -20.71
N ILE A 265 6.61 -10.78 -19.46
CA ILE A 265 6.71 -9.58 -18.61
C ILE A 265 7.60 -8.52 -19.26
N ILE A 266 8.81 -8.90 -19.69
CA ILE A 266 9.76 -7.96 -20.31
C ILE A 266 9.17 -7.39 -21.61
N SER A 267 8.50 -8.22 -22.41
CA SER A 267 7.87 -7.75 -23.66
C SER A 267 6.76 -6.73 -23.40
N ILE A 268 5.94 -6.95 -22.37
CA ILE A 268 4.86 -6.04 -21.98
C ILE A 268 5.45 -4.71 -21.47
N ILE A 269 6.51 -4.76 -20.67
CA ILE A 269 7.19 -3.54 -20.19
C ILE A 269 7.74 -2.76 -21.39
N ASP A 270 8.35 -3.42 -22.37
CA ASP A 270 8.87 -2.75 -23.57
C ASP A 270 7.76 -2.13 -24.42
N GLU A 271 6.64 -2.85 -24.63
CA GLU A 271 5.42 -2.34 -25.29
C GLU A 271 4.93 -1.05 -24.60
N MET A 272 4.86 -1.04 -23.27
CA MET A 272 4.44 0.15 -22.50
C MET A 272 5.39 1.34 -22.64
N VAL A 273 6.70 1.08 -22.60
CA VAL A 273 7.72 2.14 -22.70
C VAL A 273 7.75 2.71 -24.12
N GLN A 274 7.62 1.88 -25.15
CA GLN A 274 7.54 2.34 -26.55
C GLN A 274 6.31 3.21 -26.80
N ASN A 275 5.19 2.91 -26.13
CA ASN A 275 3.98 3.74 -26.16
C ASN A 275 4.10 5.02 -25.33
N GLY A 276 5.28 5.33 -24.76
CA GLY A 276 5.55 6.58 -24.04
C GLY A 276 4.91 6.65 -22.65
N ARG A 277 4.57 5.50 -22.05
CA ARG A 277 3.86 5.47 -20.77
C ARG A 277 4.78 5.72 -19.57
N ASP A 278 4.25 6.43 -18.57
CA ASP A 278 4.93 6.60 -17.28
C ASP A 278 4.88 5.30 -16.44
N ILE A 279 6.06 4.84 -16.01
CA ILE A 279 6.24 3.59 -15.28
C ILE A 279 5.67 3.68 -13.85
N SER A 280 5.80 4.85 -13.21
CA SER A 280 5.30 5.06 -11.86
C SER A 280 3.77 5.04 -11.83
N GLN A 281 3.13 5.65 -12.84
CA GLN A 281 1.68 5.58 -13.03
C GLN A 281 1.24 4.14 -13.33
N PHE A 282 1.98 3.41 -14.18
CA PHE A 282 1.64 2.00 -14.45
C PHE A 282 1.63 1.13 -13.21
N VAL A 283 2.66 1.23 -12.35
CA VAL A 283 2.69 0.46 -11.11
C VAL A 283 1.53 0.85 -10.18
N SER A 284 1.19 2.14 -10.11
CA SER A 284 0.03 2.61 -9.32
C SER A 284 -1.29 2.01 -9.83
N ASP A 285 -1.50 2.02 -11.14
CA ASP A 285 -2.70 1.46 -11.77
C ASP A 285 -2.75 -0.07 -11.62
N LEU A 286 -1.60 -0.73 -11.72
CA LEU A 286 -1.47 -2.18 -11.52
C LEU A 286 -1.82 -2.58 -10.09
N ILE A 287 -1.37 -1.84 -9.07
CA ILE A 287 -1.77 -2.08 -7.66
C ILE A 287 -3.28 -1.95 -7.51
N ASN A 288 -3.90 -0.94 -8.13
CA ASN A 288 -5.36 -0.80 -8.13
C ASN A 288 -6.06 -1.96 -8.84
N HIS A 289 -5.50 -2.46 -9.94
CA HIS A 289 -6.01 -3.64 -10.64
C HIS A 289 -5.94 -4.91 -9.77
N ILE A 290 -4.81 -5.16 -9.11
CA ILE A 290 -4.64 -6.30 -8.18
C ILE A 290 -5.61 -6.18 -7.00
N ARG A 291 -5.81 -4.97 -6.46
CA ARG A 291 -6.82 -4.71 -5.43
C ARG A 291 -8.23 -5.07 -5.92
N ASN A 292 -8.59 -4.70 -7.15
CA ASN A 292 -9.88 -5.03 -7.73
C ASN A 292 -10.05 -6.56 -7.91
N LEU A 293 -9.00 -7.27 -8.33
CA LEU A 293 -8.98 -8.74 -8.37
C LEU A 293 -9.19 -9.35 -6.98
N LEU A 294 -8.51 -8.83 -5.96
CA LEU A 294 -8.66 -9.29 -4.57
C LEU A 294 -10.09 -9.08 -4.06
N ILE A 295 -10.67 -7.89 -4.28
CA ILE A 295 -12.05 -7.58 -3.89
C ILE A 295 -13.03 -8.52 -4.62
N SER A 296 -12.85 -8.72 -5.93
CA SER A 296 -13.66 -9.64 -6.73
C SER A 296 -13.55 -11.10 -6.27
N SER A 297 -12.41 -11.50 -5.69
CA SER A 297 -12.22 -12.85 -5.14
C SER A 297 -12.97 -13.07 -3.81
N ILE A 298 -13.25 -11.99 -3.07
CA ILE A 298 -13.86 -12.03 -1.74
C ILE A 298 -15.39 -11.92 -1.85
N ASP A 299 -15.89 -10.99 -2.65
CA ASP A 299 -17.30 -10.65 -2.72
C ASP A 299 -17.87 -11.01 -4.11
N LYS A 300 -18.44 -12.23 -4.23
CA LYS A 300 -18.98 -12.74 -5.50
C LYS A 300 -20.30 -12.09 -5.92
N ASP A 301 -21.03 -11.49 -4.97
CA ASP A 301 -22.45 -11.12 -5.10
C ASP A 301 -22.76 -9.60 -4.98
N LYS A 302 -21.76 -8.74 -4.79
CA LYS A 302 -21.97 -7.27 -4.76
C LYS A 302 -21.30 -6.55 -5.93
N ASP A 303 -22.02 -6.52 -7.05
CA ASP A 303 -21.71 -5.66 -8.22
C ASP A 303 -21.59 -4.17 -7.85
N ASN A 304 -22.15 -3.72 -6.71
CA ASN A 304 -22.16 -2.32 -6.28
C ASN A 304 -20.89 -1.85 -5.52
N THR A 305 -19.91 -2.72 -5.27
CA THR A 305 -18.70 -2.32 -4.51
C THR A 305 -17.59 -1.79 -5.42
N LEU A 306 -17.67 -2.09 -6.71
CA LEU A 306 -16.71 -1.69 -7.73
C LEU A 306 -17.46 -0.93 -8.83
N ASP A 307 -17.22 0.39 -8.96
CA ASP A 307 -17.73 1.21 -10.07
C ASP A 307 -17.01 0.84 -11.38
N ILE A 308 -17.33 -0.34 -11.94
CA ILE A 308 -16.68 -0.93 -13.12
C ILE A 308 -17.73 -1.54 -14.06
N SER A 309 -17.49 -1.52 -15.38
CA SER A 309 -18.37 -2.11 -16.38
C SER A 309 -18.56 -3.62 -16.19
N LYS A 310 -19.74 -4.13 -16.59
CA LYS A 310 -20.11 -5.55 -16.43
C LYS A 310 -19.13 -6.50 -17.13
N GLU A 311 -18.66 -6.15 -18.33
CA GLU A 311 -17.71 -6.96 -19.11
C GLU A 311 -16.35 -7.10 -18.40
N LYS A 312 -15.86 -6.01 -17.80
CA LYS A 312 -14.61 -6.03 -17.04
C LYS A 312 -14.76 -6.77 -15.71
N LEU A 313 -15.93 -6.69 -15.09
CA LEU A 313 -16.25 -7.44 -13.87
C LEU A 313 -16.22 -8.95 -14.12
N GLU A 314 -16.72 -9.43 -15.28
CA GLU A 314 -16.59 -10.83 -15.68
C GLU A 314 -15.14 -11.25 -15.93
N LYS A 315 -14.35 -10.43 -16.65
CA LYS A 315 -12.92 -10.69 -16.85
C LYS A 315 -12.15 -10.76 -15.52
N LEU A 316 -12.42 -9.85 -14.58
CA LEU A 316 -11.85 -9.86 -13.22
C LEU A 316 -12.26 -11.09 -12.42
N LYS A 317 -13.53 -11.51 -12.49
CA LYS A 317 -14.02 -12.74 -11.85
C LYS A 317 -13.30 -13.98 -12.41
N ASN A 318 -13.09 -14.04 -13.72
CA ASN A 318 -12.40 -15.17 -14.35
C ASN A 318 -10.93 -15.26 -13.91
N GLN A 319 -10.20 -14.15 -13.93
CA GLN A 319 -8.79 -14.13 -13.53
C GLN A 319 -8.61 -14.28 -12.00
N SER A 320 -9.49 -13.71 -11.18
CA SER A 320 -9.39 -13.86 -9.71
C SER A 320 -9.65 -15.30 -9.23
N ASN A 321 -10.40 -16.10 -10.00
CA ASN A 321 -10.61 -17.52 -9.68
C ASN A 321 -9.38 -18.39 -9.91
N THR A 322 -8.42 -17.94 -10.73
CA THR A 322 -7.18 -18.70 -11.03
C THR A 322 -6.02 -18.34 -10.11
N ILE A 323 -6.18 -17.35 -9.23
CA ILE A 323 -5.10 -16.82 -8.38
C ILE A 323 -5.48 -16.98 -6.91
N ASP A 324 -4.58 -17.55 -6.11
CA ASP A 324 -4.79 -17.62 -4.67
C ASP A 324 -4.84 -16.23 -4.01
N LYS A 325 -5.76 -16.05 -3.06
CA LYS A 325 -5.98 -14.77 -2.38
C LYS A 325 -4.74 -14.29 -1.63
N GLN A 326 -3.97 -15.21 -1.03
CA GLN A 326 -2.74 -14.86 -0.32
C GLN A 326 -1.65 -14.41 -1.30
N TYR A 327 -1.64 -14.95 -2.51
CA TYR A 327 -0.74 -14.51 -3.57
C TYR A 327 -1.09 -13.10 -4.06
N LEU A 328 -2.37 -12.76 -4.23
CA LEU A 328 -2.80 -11.39 -4.57
C LEU A 328 -2.35 -10.36 -3.52
N ILE A 329 -2.43 -10.71 -2.23
CA ILE A 329 -1.93 -9.84 -1.14
C ILE A 329 -0.41 -9.67 -1.24
N LYS A 330 0.34 -10.75 -1.46
CA LYS A 330 1.80 -10.71 -1.67
C LYS A 330 2.18 -9.81 -2.86
N LEU A 331 1.43 -9.87 -3.97
CA LEU A 331 1.64 -9.00 -5.12
C LEU A 331 1.42 -7.52 -4.77
N ILE A 332 0.35 -7.18 -4.03
CA ILE A 332 0.11 -5.79 -3.59
C ILE A 332 1.29 -5.28 -2.75
N ASP A 333 1.79 -6.09 -1.82
CA ASP A 333 2.91 -5.71 -0.96
C ASP A 333 4.19 -5.48 -1.75
N GLU A 334 4.53 -6.38 -2.67
CA GLU A 334 5.74 -6.26 -3.49
C GLU A 334 5.66 -5.09 -4.48
N PHE A 335 4.52 -4.90 -5.17
CA PHE A 335 4.36 -3.74 -6.06
C PHE A 335 4.34 -2.42 -5.29
N SER A 336 3.83 -2.39 -4.05
CA SER A 336 3.90 -1.21 -3.19
C SER A 336 5.34 -0.87 -2.79
N LYS A 337 6.18 -1.89 -2.54
CA LYS A 337 7.63 -1.69 -2.31
C LYS A 337 8.32 -1.17 -3.57
N ILE A 338 8.02 -1.75 -4.74
CA ILE A 338 8.55 -1.28 -6.04
C ILE A 338 8.15 0.18 -6.24
N GLN A 339 6.88 0.54 -6.05
CA GLN A 339 6.38 1.91 -6.18
C GLN A 339 7.14 2.92 -5.31
N ALA A 340 7.43 2.56 -4.07
CA ALA A 340 8.21 3.42 -3.17
C ALA A 340 9.66 3.62 -3.66
N THR A 341 10.28 2.60 -4.25
CA THR A 341 11.63 2.68 -4.80
C THR A 341 11.72 3.43 -6.12
N LEU A 342 10.69 3.35 -6.98
CA LEU A 342 10.63 4.06 -8.27
C LEU A 342 10.80 5.56 -8.13
N LYS A 343 10.32 6.15 -7.02
CA LYS A 343 10.41 7.59 -6.74
C LYS A 343 11.85 8.12 -6.70
N TYR A 344 12.82 7.29 -6.35
CA TYR A 344 14.23 7.68 -6.20
C TYR A 344 15.16 6.96 -7.19
N ALA A 345 14.60 6.15 -8.09
CA ALA A 345 15.37 5.37 -9.04
C ALA A 345 15.94 6.25 -10.17
N PHE A 346 17.20 6.03 -10.53
CA PHE A 346 17.81 6.67 -11.71
C PHE A 346 17.17 6.19 -13.01
N ASP A 347 16.85 4.89 -13.07
CA ASP A 347 16.13 4.29 -14.19
C ASP A 347 14.96 3.46 -13.63
N GLN A 348 13.75 3.97 -13.85
CA GLN A 348 12.51 3.36 -13.38
C GLN A 348 12.24 2.01 -14.07
N ARG A 349 12.69 1.84 -15.32
CA ARG A 349 12.47 0.63 -16.11
C ARG A 349 13.23 -0.54 -15.51
N ILE A 350 14.52 -0.33 -15.20
CA ILE A 350 15.39 -1.37 -14.61
C ILE A 350 14.83 -1.85 -13.27
N VAL A 351 14.33 -0.93 -12.43
CA VAL A 351 13.76 -1.27 -11.13
C VAL A 351 12.49 -2.11 -11.26
N LEU A 352 11.61 -1.78 -12.22
CA LEU A 352 10.41 -2.57 -12.47
C LEU A 352 10.76 -3.96 -13.02
N GLU A 353 11.62 -4.04 -14.05
CA GLU A 353 12.05 -5.31 -14.65
C GLU A 353 12.70 -6.23 -13.60
N ALA A 354 13.64 -5.71 -12.82
CA ALA A 354 14.29 -6.46 -11.76
C ALA A 354 13.32 -6.90 -10.66
N GLY A 355 12.35 -6.05 -10.30
CA GLY A 355 11.30 -6.38 -9.34
C GLY A 355 10.40 -7.52 -9.83
N CYS A 356 9.99 -7.49 -11.09
CA CYS A 356 9.17 -8.53 -11.69
C CYS A 356 9.94 -9.86 -11.87
N ILE A 357 11.19 -9.82 -12.32
CA ILE A 357 12.04 -11.02 -12.40
C ILE A 357 12.25 -11.61 -11.00
N LYS A 358 12.42 -10.76 -9.98
CA LYS A 358 12.50 -11.23 -8.59
C LYS A 358 11.21 -11.93 -8.17
N LEU A 359 10.04 -11.41 -8.51
CA LEU A 359 8.76 -12.07 -8.23
C LEU A 359 8.65 -13.45 -8.92
N CYS A 360 9.14 -13.58 -10.15
CA CYS A 360 9.12 -14.85 -10.88
C CYS A 360 10.20 -15.85 -10.40
N SER A 361 11.32 -15.36 -9.88
CA SER A 361 12.45 -16.17 -9.40
C SER A 361 12.43 -16.47 -7.90
N ALA A 362 11.68 -15.72 -7.08
CA ALA A 362 11.61 -15.83 -5.63
C ALA A 362 10.82 -17.05 -5.12
N VAL A 363 10.94 -18.21 -5.78
CA VAL A 363 10.69 -19.50 -5.15
C VAL A 363 11.89 -19.80 -4.24
N SER A 364 12.03 -19.07 -3.13
CA SER A 364 12.77 -19.60 -1.99
C SER A 364 11.98 -20.79 -1.45
N GLU A 365 12.66 -21.91 -1.18
CA GLU A 365 12.08 -23.19 -0.73
C GLU A 365 11.20 -23.10 0.54
N GLU A 366 11.10 -21.92 1.15
CA GLU A 366 10.31 -21.63 2.36
C GLU A 366 8.88 -21.09 2.07
N ASP A 367 8.58 -20.58 0.87
CA ASP A 367 7.28 -19.94 0.58
C ASP A 367 6.24 -20.92 0.01
N ILE A 368 5.47 -21.54 0.92
CA ILE A 368 4.37 -22.48 0.62
C ILE A 368 3.34 -21.91 -0.38
N ILE A 369 3.15 -20.59 -0.39
CA ILE A 369 2.17 -19.90 -1.25
C ILE A 369 2.59 -19.95 -2.72
N ASP A 370 3.87 -19.72 -3.02
CA ASP A 370 4.39 -19.72 -4.38
C ASP A 370 4.40 -21.13 -4.97
N ILE A 371 4.72 -22.13 -4.14
CA ILE A 371 4.64 -23.55 -4.51
C ILE A 371 3.20 -23.94 -4.86
N LYS A 372 2.21 -23.52 -4.06
CA LYS A 372 0.79 -23.79 -4.34
C LYS A 372 0.33 -23.19 -5.66
N GLN A 373 0.68 -21.93 -5.93
CA GLN A 373 0.31 -21.28 -7.18
C GLN A 373 0.98 -21.96 -8.39
N LYS A 374 2.24 -22.37 -8.25
CA LYS A 374 2.98 -23.09 -9.30
C LYS A 374 2.43 -24.51 -9.56
N ILE A 375 2.02 -25.22 -8.51
CA ILE A 375 1.32 -26.52 -8.66
C ILE A 375 0.00 -26.31 -9.40
N SER A 376 -0.81 -25.33 -9.01
CA SER A 376 -2.07 -25.01 -9.69
C SER A 376 -1.85 -24.70 -11.18
N PHE A 377 -0.77 -24.01 -11.52
CA PHE A 377 -0.39 -23.75 -12.91
C PHE A 377 0.03 -25.01 -13.66
N LEU A 378 0.87 -25.86 -13.06
CA LEU A 378 1.33 -27.12 -13.67
C LEU A 378 0.18 -28.11 -13.88
N GLU A 379 -0.74 -28.21 -12.92
CA GLU A 379 -1.95 -29.03 -13.05
C GLU A 379 -2.82 -28.59 -14.24
N LYS A 380 -2.97 -27.27 -14.43
CA LYS A 380 -3.69 -26.70 -15.57
C LYS A 380 -3.00 -27.03 -16.90
N LYS A 381 -1.68 -26.88 -16.98
CA LYS A 381 -0.91 -27.27 -18.18
C LYS A 381 -1.01 -28.76 -18.49
N ILE A 382 -1.01 -29.63 -17.48
CA ILE A 382 -1.14 -31.09 -17.67
C ILE A 382 -2.55 -31.44 -18.19
N GLN A 383 -3.60 -30.78 -17.70
CA GLN A 383 -4.96 -30.96 -18.21
C GLN A 383 -5.11 -30.50 -19.66
N GLU A 384 -4.45 -29.40 -20.04
CA GLU A 384 -4.47 -28.86 -21.41
C GLU A 384 -3.63 -29.67 -22.40
N SER A 385 -2.57 -30.35 -21.94
CA SER A 385 -1.61 -31.07 -22.80
C SER A 385 -2.06 -32.46 -23.28
N GLY A 386 -3.25 -32.94 -22.88
CA GLY A 386 -3.85 -34.16 -23.44
C GLY A 386 -3.01 -35.45 -23.35
N THR A 387 -1.98 -35.50 -22.49
CA THR A 387 -1.13 -36.67 -22.36
C THR A 387 -1.88 -37.79 -21.66
N LYS A 388 -2.24 -38.83 -22.44
CA LYS A 388 -2.76 -40.11 -21.93
C LYS A 388 -1.78 -40.68 -20.90
N THR A 389 -2.16 -40.61 -19.63
CA THR A 389 -1.58 -41.46 -18.59
C THR A 389 -1.80 -42.91 -19.00
N VAL A 390 -0.71 -43.64 -19.24
CA VAL A 390 -0.73 -45.09 -19.44
C VAL A 390 -1.26 -45.72 -18.16
N TYR A 391 -2.47 -46.26 -18.24
CA TYR A 391 -3.02 -47.10 -17.19
C TYR A 391 -2.26 -48.42 -17.19
N ILE A 392 -1.51 -48.70 -16.12
CA ILE A 392 -1.15 -50.07 -15.77
C ILE A 392 -2.40 -50.66 -15.11
N GLU A 393 -2.95 -51.69 -15.75
CA GLU A 393 -4.14 -52.41 -15.29
C GLU A 393 -3.92 -52.96 -13.88
N LYS A 394 -4.89 -52.66 -13.01
CA LYS A 394 -5.06 -53.28 -11.70
C LYS A 394 -5.72 -54.64 -11.89
N GLU A 395 -5.09 -55.71 -11.43
CA GLU A 395 -5.84 -56.90 -11.04
C GLU A 395 -6.58 -56.64 -9.71
N ASN A 396 -7.87 -56.97 -9.75
CA ASN A 396 -8.91 -56.77 -8.76
C ASN A 396 -8.79 -57.76 -7.58
N ILE A 397 -9.40 -57.63 -6.39
CA ILE A 397 -10.11 -56.63 -5.56
C ILE A 397 -10.32 -57.39 -4.23
N LYS A 398 -10.14 -56.74 -3.08
CA LYS A 398 -11.17 -56.76 -2.01
C LYS A 398 -11.21 -55.38 -1.35
N LYS A 399 -12.36 -54.71 -1.54
CA LYS A 399 -12.71 -53.43 -0.92
C LYS A 399 -13.00 -53.67 0.56
N GLU A 400 -12.46 -52.84 1.45
CA GLU A 400 -13.28 -52.01 2.35
C GLU A 400 -12.46 -51.01 3.18
N HIS A 401 -13.06 -49.83 3.34
CA HIS A 401 -12.78 -48.68 4.22
C HIS A 401 -11.72 -47.61 3.81
N PRO A 402 -12.08 -46.31 3.96
CA PRO A 402 -11.21 -45.19 3.62
C PRO A 402 -10.12 -45.02 4.69
N GLU A 403 -8.86 -45.29 4.33
CA GLU A 403 -7.75 -45.00 5.23
C GLU A 403 -7.35 -43.52 5.21
N LYS A 404 -7.52 -42.93 6.40
CA LYS A 404 -7.09 -41.64 6.92
C LYS A 404 -5.81 -41.09 6.31
N ILE A 405 -5.83 -39.78 6.07
CA ILE A 405 -4.66 -38.90 5.97
C ILE A 405 -3.64 -39.30 7.04
N LYS A 406 -2.45 -39.79 6.65
CA LYS A 406 -1.37 -40.14 7.59
C LYS A 406 -0.89 -38.88 8.32
N HIS A 407 -1.43 -38.64 9.52
CA HIS A 407 -0.76 -37.81 10.50
C HIS A 407 0.61 -38.43 10.81
N ARG A 408 1.68 -37.63 10.71
CA ARG A 408 3.05 -38.06 11.01
C ARG A 408 3.21 -38.12 12.52
N GLU A 409 3.14 -39.31 13.12
CA GLU A 409 3.39 -39.51 14.54
C GLU A 409 4.90 -39.45 14.83
N LEU A 410 5.28 -38.72 15.89
CA LEU A 410 6.66 -38.59 16.39
C LEU A 410 7.08 -39.89 17.11
N ALA A 411 8.33 -40.32 16.92
CA ALA A 411 8.86 -41.53 17.56
C ALA A 411 8.89 -41.40 19.10
N ILE A 412 8.44 -42.45 19.79
CA ILE A 412 8.45 -42.58 21.26
C ILE A 412 9.81 -43.22 21.67
N PRO A 413 10.33 -43.05 22.89
CA PRO A 413 11.62 -43.62 23.30
C PRO A 413 11.80 -45.13 23.06
N GLU A 414 10.71 -45.92 23.06
CA GLU A 414 10.75 -47.35 22.70
C GLU A 414 11.06 -47.58 21.20
N ASP A 415 10.53 -46.74 20.32
CA ASP A 415 10.81 -46.79 18.88
C ASP A 415 12.25 -46.40 18.55
N ILE A 416 12.82 -45.48 19.34
CA ILE A 416 14.23 -45.07 19.22
C ILE A 416 15.15 -46.24 19.57
N LYS A 417 14.79 -47.08 20.56
CA LYS A 417 15.54 -48.32 20.86
C LYS A 417 15.50 -49.31 19.70
N VAL A 418 14.34 -49.50 19.08
CA VAL A 418 14.18 -50.37 17.89
C VAL A 418 15.01 -49.86 16.69
N ALA A 419 15.09 -48.54 16.51
CA ALA A 419 15.91 -47.92 15.46
C ALA A 419 17.43 -48.08 15.73
N ILE A 420 17.84 -48.03 17.01
CA ILE A 420 19.24 -48.29 17.42
C ILE A 420 19.62 -49.76 17.12
N ASP A 421 18.76 -50.72 17.48
CA ASP A 421 19.02 -52.14 17.28
C ASP A 421 19.12 -52.52 15.79
N ASN A 422 18.35 -51.81 14.94
CA ASN A 422 18.31 -52.02 13.49
C ASN A 422 19.16 -51.02 12.68
N TYR A 423 20.07 -50.28 13.32
CA TYR A 423 20.88 -49.24 12.68
C TYR A 423 21.73 -49.76 11.49
N LYS A 424 22.09 -51.05 11.48
CA LYS A 424 22.77 -51.69 10.33
C LYS A 424 21.93 -51.67 9.05
N MET A 425 20.60 -51.74 9.14
CA MET A 425 19.72 -51.65 7.97
C MET A 425 19.69 -50.23 7.39
N LEU A 426 19.79 -49.22 8.25
CA LEU A 426 19.92 -47.82 7.83
C LEU A 426 21.23 -47.60 7.07
N ILE A 427 22.36 -48.06 7.60
CA ILE A 427 23.68 -47.93 6.94
C ILE A 427 23.67 -48.51 5.51
N ASN A 428 22.94 -49.59 5.28
CA ASN A 428 22.88 -50.26 3.97
C ASN A 428 22.09 -49.49 2.90
N LYS A 429 21.29 -48.48 3.26
CA LYS A 429 20.61 -47.60 2.30
C LYS A 429 21.54 -46.52 1.72
N PHE A 430 22.64 -46.19 2.40
CA PHE A 430 23.57 -45.15 1.97
C PHE A 430 24.68 -45.71 1.08
N ARG A 431 25.11 -44.91 0.08
CA ARG A 431 26.25 -45.20 -0.79
C ARG A 431 27.55 -44.65 -0.18
N GLU A 432 28.68 -44.99 -0.78
CA GLU A 432 29.98 -44.41 -0.44
C GLU A 432 30.05 -42.97 -1.01
N PRO A 433 30.50 -41.94 -0.25
CA PRO A 433 31.25 -42.00 1.01
C PRO A 433 30.41 -41.87 2.30
N GLU A 434 29.09 -41.64 2.22
CA GLU A 434 28.23 -41.39 3.39
C GLU A 434 28.16 -42.59 4.34
N LYS A 435 28.19 -43.78 3.76
CA LYS A 435 28.20 -45.06 4.46
C LYS A 435 29.37 -45.20 5.45
N VAL A 436 30.57 -44.69 5.10
CA VAL A 436 31.75 -44.73 5.99
C VAL A 436 31.52 -43.90 7.24
N TYR A 437 30.92 -42.72 7.10
CA TYR A 437 30.67 -41.83 8.24
C TYR A 437 29.60 -42.41 9.17
N LEU A 438 28.55 -43.01 8.60
CA LEU A 438 27.50 -43.67 9.38
C LEU A 438 27.98 -44.94 10.08
N GLN A 439 28.92 -45.68 9.49
CA GLN A 439 29.58 -46.83 10.15
C GLN A 439 30.45 -46.42 11.34
N GLN A 440 31.02 -45.21 11.31
CA GLN A 440 31.82 -44.67 12.42
C GLN A 440 30.98 -43.95 13.48
N ALA A 441 29.70 -43.67 13.21
CA ALA A 441 28.77 -43.08 14.15
C ALA A 441 28.10 -44.17 15.01
N ILE A 442 28.07 -43.96 16.32
CA ILE A 442 27.43 -44.86 17.28
C ILE A 442 26.05 -44.28 17.65
N PRO A 443 24.94 -44.94 17.30
CA PRO A 443 23.61 -44.49 17.68
C PRO A 443 23.37 -44.74 19.18
N LYS A 444 22.87 -43.72 19.89
CA LYS A 444 22.52 -43.78 21.32
C LYS A 444 21.21 -43.05 21.57
N SER A 445 20.54 -43.39 22.66
CA SER A 445 19.39 -42.67 23.21
C SER A 445 19.74 -42.13 24.60
N LEU A 446 19.10 -41.03 25.00
CA LEU A 446 19.20 -40.39 26.32
C LEU A 446 17.86 -40.41 27.06
N GLU A 447 16.95 -41.34 26.71
CA GLU A 447 15.55 -41.41 27.21
C GLU A 447 14.66 -40.20 26.85
N ASP A 448 15.21 -39.25 26.08
CA ASP A 448 14.49 -38.18 25.41
C ASP A 448 13.92 -38.61 24.04
N LYS A 449 13.15 -37.73 23.38
CA LYS A 449 12.59 -37.94 22.02
C LYS A 449 13.62 -37.88 20.87
N PHE A 450 14.92 -37.87 21.16
CA PHE A 450 15.99 -37.68 20.17
C PHE A 450 16.83 -38.94 19.97
N LEU A 451 17.17 -39.25 18.72
CA LEU A 451 18.19 -40.24 18.36
C LEU A 451 19.54 -39.53 18.24
N TYR A 452 20.51 -39.91 19.07
CA TYR A 452 21.85 -39.30 19.07
C TYR A 452 22.83 -40.13 18.24
N LEU A 453 23.45 -39.52 17.23
CA LEU A 453 24.57 -40.11 16.49
C LEU A 453 25.88 -39.56 17.05
N VAL A 454 26.60 -40.41 17.79
CA VAL A 454 27.86 -40.03 18.44
C VAL A 454 29.04 -40.36 17.53
N CYS A 455 29.78 -39.34 17.10
CA CYS A 455 30.94 -39.49 16.20
C CYS A 455 32.12 -38.59 16.61
N ASN A 456 33.26 -38.71 15.91
CA ASN A 456 34.41 -37.82 16.11
C ASN A 456 34.13 -36.42 15.54
N ASP A 457 34.70 -35.37 16.14
CA ASP A 457 34.44 -33.96 15.76
C ASP A 457 34.69 -33.66 14.27
N ALA A 458 35.63 -34.36 13.64
CA ALA A 458 35.94 -34.22 12.21
C ALA A 458 34.78 -34.62 11.27
N PHE A 459 33.82 -35.43 11.74
CA PHE A 459 32.71 -35.96 10.94
C PHE A 459 31.37 -35.29 11.20
N ILE A 460 31.25 -34.50 12.27
CA ILE A 460 29.98 -33.85 12.67
C ILE A 460 29.41 -32.99 11.54
N ARG A 461 30.22 -32.08 10.97
CA ARG A 461 29.78 -31.21 9.87
C ARG A 461 29.32 -31.98 8.63
N ARG A 462 29.92 -33.14 8.36
CA ARG A 462 29.54 -33.97 7.20
C ARG A 462 28.23 -34.69 7.44
N LEU A 463 28.03 -35.23 8.65
CA LEU A 463 26.77 -35.87 9.03
C LEU A 463 25.63 -34.86 9.19
N GLU A 464 25.91 -33.64 9.64
CA GLU A 464 24.92 -32.55 9.73
C GLU A 464 24.36 -32.19 8.35
N ASN A 465 25.20 -32.15 7.31
CA ASN A 465 24.77 -31.90 5.94
C ASN A 465 23.89 -33.03 5.36
N ILE A 466 23.92 -34.24 5.95
CA ILE A 466 23.16 -35.42 5.49
C ILE A 466 22.02 -35.73 6.48
N LYS A 467 21.80 -34.88 7.48
CA LYS A 467 20.84 -35.11 8.57
C LYS A 467 19.43 -35.37 8.05
N ASP A 468 18.97 -34.57 7.09
CA ASP A 468 17.61 -34.69 6.53
C ASP A 468 17.43 -36.02 5.79
N MET A 469 18.45 -36.48 5.05
CA MET A 469 18.45 -37.78 4.39
C MET A 469 18.42 -38.96 5.38
N ILE A 470 19.05 -38.80 6.55
CA ILE A 470 19.02 -39.80 7.63
C ILE A 470 17.62 -39.87 8.25
N GLU A 471 16.98 -38.72 8.50
CA GLU A 471 15.62 -38.64 9.03
C GLU A 471 14.58 -39.22 8.06
N GLU A 472 14.72 -38.95 6.76
CA GLU A 472 13.90 -39.56 5.71
C GLU A 472 14.11 -41.08 5.60
N SER A 473 15.36 -41.54 5.67
CA SER A 473 15.67 -42.98 5.62
C SER A 473 15.12 -43.73 6.83
N LEU A 474 15.12 -43.11 8.01
CA LEU A 474 14.48 -43.63 9.23
C LEU A 474 12.96 -43.66 9.09
N PHE A 475 12.37 -42.60 8.49
CA PHE A 475 10.95 -42.56 8.20
C PHE A 475 10.53 -43.66 7.22
N GLU A 476 11.29 -43.91 6.16
CA GLU A 476 10.99 -44.99 5.23
C GLU A 476 11.10 -46.38 5.86
N LEU A 477 12.03 -46.58 6.79
CA LEU A 477 12.26 -47.89 7.42
C LEU A 477 11.27 -48.21 8.53
N PHE A 478 10.87 -47.20 9.32
CA PHE A 478 10.08 -47.40 10.53
C PHE A 478 8.73 -46.65 10.52
N ASN A 479 8.42 -45.92 9.45
CA ASN A 479 7.16 -45.21 9.21
C ASN A 479 6.78 -44.24 10.36
N LYS A 480 7.79 -43.68 11.03
CA LYS A 480 7.70 -42.73 12.15
C LYS A 480 8.71 -41.60 11.97
N LYS A 481 8.39 -40.39 12.47
CA LYS A 481 9.33 -39.25 12.40
C LYS A 481 10.34 -39.34 13.54
N TYR A 482 11.62 -39.39 13.22
CA TYR A 482 12.73 -39.37 14.19
C TYR A 482 13.41 -38.00 14.15
N GLU A 483 13.72 -37.44 15.32
CA GLU A 483 14.53 -36.23 15.44
C GLU A 483 15.97 -36.63 15.76
N VAL A 484 16.91 -36.34 14.86
CA VAL A 484 18.30 -36.80 14.97
C VAL A 484 19.21 -35.66 15.47
N LYS A 485 20.05 -35.95 16.46
CA LYS A 485 21.11 -35.04 16.94
C LYS A 485 22.48 -35.68 16.75
N ILE A 486 23.40 -34.97 16.11
CA ILE A 486 24.76 -35.46 15.87
C ILE A 486 25.69 -34.73 16.83
N ILE A 487 26.35 -35.46 17.74
CA ILE A 487 27.22 -34.86 18.76
C ILE A 487 28.52 -35.63 18.94
N SER A 488 29.53 -34.94 19.48
CA SER A 488 30.81 -35.57 19.78
C SER A 488 30.74 -36.44 21.03
N LYS A 489 31.64 -37.43 21.14
CA LYS A 489 31.71 -38.31 22.32
C LYS A 489 31.90 -37.53 23.63
N GLN A 490 32.74 -36.48 23.61
CA GLN A 490 32.97 -35.62 24.77
C GLN A 490 31.72 -34.83 25.17
N LYS A 491 30.96 -34.31 24.19
CA LYS A 491 29.71 -33.58 24.45
C LYS A 491 28.59 -34.51 24.92
N TYR A 492 28.49 -35.71 24.36
CA TYR A 492 27.54 -36.73 24.80
C TYR A 492 27.78 -37.12 26.27
N ASP A 493 29.04 -37.32 26.69
CA ASP A 493 29.36 -37.67 28.08
C ASP A 493 29.01 -36.54 29.07
N ILE A 494 29.08 -35.27 28.64
CA ILE A 494 28.64 -34.11 29.43
C ILE A 494 27.11 -34.07 29.54
N GLU A 495 26.38 -34.30 28.45
CA GLU A 495 24.91 -34.33 28.45
C GLU A 495 24.37 -35.53 29.25
N TYR A 496 24.97 -36.71 29.10
CA TYR A 496 24.64 -37.91 29.88
C TYR A 496 24.80 -37.68 31.40
N LYS A 497 25.89 -37.02 31.83
CA LYS A 497 26.09 -36.66 33.24
C LYS A 497 25.06 -35.65 33.76
N LYS A 498 24.54 -34.76 32.91
CA LYS A 498 23.49 -33.80 33.28
C LYS A 498 22.13 -34.48 33.48
N VAL A 499 21.80 -35.47 32.64
CA VAL A 499 20.55 -36.24 32.76
C VAL A 499 20.55 -37.04 34.06
N ILE A 500 21.62 -37.78 34.36
CA ILE A 500 21.75 -38.54 35.63
C ILE A 500 21.71 -37.63 36.86
N ASN A 501 22.37 -36.47 36.82
CA ASN A 501 22.32 -35.52 37.94
C ASN A 501 20.93 -34.89 38.16
N ASN A 502 20.11 -34.79 37.11
CA ASN A 502 18.74 -34.31 37.21
C ASN A 502 17.76 -35.41 37.69
N GLU A 503 18.01 -36.68 37.36
CA GLU A 503 17.25 -37.81 37.93
C GLU A 503 17.50 -37.98 39.43
N ASN A 504 18.75 -37.85 39.89
CA ASN A 504 19.10 -37.84 41.32
C ASN A 504 18.49 -36.65 42.09
N LYS A 505 18.13 -35.56 41.41
CA LYS A 505 17.37 -34.44 42.01
C LYS A 505 15.87 -34.73 42.07
N ARG A 506 15.31 -35.45 41.09
CA ARG A 506 13.89 -35.84 41.05
C ARG A 506 13.54 -36.96 42.03
N GLU A 507 14.49 -37.85 42.35
CA GLU A 507 14.28 -38.86 43.40
C GLU A 507 14.27 -38.28 44.83
N ASN A 508 14.82 -37.08 45.05
CA ASN A 508 14.81 -36.39 46.34
C ASN A 508 13.60 -35.46 46.59
N GLU A 509 12.69 -35.32 45.61
CA GLU A 509 11.50 -34.45 45.74
C GLU A 509 10.16 -35.22 45.82
N ASN A 510 10.20 -36.57 45.87
CA ASN A 510 9.02 -37.43 46.04
C ASN A 510 9.08 -38.26 47.34
N ILE A 511 9.32 -37.62 48.48
CA ILE A 511 8.99 -38.20 49.80
C ILE A 511 7.74 -37.49 50.31
N ASN A 512 6.63 -38.21 50.29
CA ASN A 512 5.35 -37.78 50.83
C ASN A 512 5.45 -37.61 52.36
N ILE A 513 4.96 -36.49 52.87
CA ILE A 513 5.18 -35.96 54.23
C ILE A 513 4.46 -36.76 55.34
N ASP A 514 3.73 -37.83 55.01
CA ASP A 514 3.01 -38.66 56.00
C ASP A 514 3.79 -39.90 56.49
N ASP A 515 4.97 -40.21 55.94
CA ASP A 515 5.78 -41.38 56.36
C ASP A 515 6.98 -41.06 57.27
N VAL A 516 7.24 -39.78 57.59
CA VAL A 516 8.40 -39.39 58.42
C VAL A 516 8.17 -39.60 59.93
N THR A 517 6.94 -39.85 60.39
CA THR A 517 6.65 -40.12 61.82
C THR A 517 6.72 -41.59 62.25
N LYS A 518 7.19 -42.52 61.40
CA LYS A 518 7.31 -43.94 61.77
C LYS A 518 8.74 -44.50 61.83
N LEU A 519 9.78 -43.70 61.56
CA LEU A 519 11.14 -44.22 61.42
C LEU A 519 12.21 -43.70 62.39
N PHE A 520 11.87 -42.95 63.45
CA PHE A 520 12.85 -42.65 64.51
C PHE A 520 12.34 -42.94 65.94
N PRO A 521 13.13 -43.66 66.77
CA PRO A 521 12.81 -43.94 68.16
C PRO A 521 12.81 -42.68 69.04
N LYS A 522 12.10 -42.79 70.16
CA LYS A 522 12.01 -41.79 71.24
C LYS A 522 13.37 -41.18 71.62
N GLY A 523 13.39 -39.86 71.65
CA GLY A 523 14.21 -39.05 72.55
C GLY A 523 15.61 -38.74 72.05
N ILE A 524 15.89 -37.44 71.89
CA ILE A 524 16.93 -36.69 72.63
C ILE A 524 17.08 -35.30 71.97
N VAL A 525 16.60 -34.27 72.71
CA VAL A 525 17.21 -32.92 72.88
C VAL A 525 17.17 -32.00 71.65
N SER A 526 16.22 -31.05 71.49
CA SER A 526 15.91 -29.79 72.20
C SER A 526 16.67 -28.53 71.72
N ILE A 527 15.89 -27.62 71.12
CA ILE A 527 15.88 -26.13 71.24
C ILE A 527 17.19 -25.40 70.89
N GLU A 528 17.20 -24.63 69.80
CA GLU A 528 16.92 -23.16 69.74
C GLU A 528 16.48 -22.75 68.33
#